data_AF-A0A1M3HPD9-F1
#
_entry.id   AF-A0A1M3HPD9-F1
#
_cell.length_a   1.000
_cell.length_b   1.000
_cell.length_c   1.000
_cell.angle_alpha   90.00
_cell.angle_beta   90.00
_cell.angle_gamma   90.00
#
_symmetry.space_group_name_H-M   'P 1'
#
loop_
_entity.id
_entity.type
_entity.pdbx_description
1 polymer ?
#
loop_
_entity_poly.entity_id
_entity_poly.type
_entity_poly.pdbx_seq_one_letter_code
_entity_poly.pdbx_strand_id
1 'polypeptide(L)'
;MQIAVKKIVGAALAGSVVMFIWGGFSHMVLFVGAGFKHLPDEDKLIETLKTNKDEQGLYFFPSKDFRHSTKEQDVVWENKFRNGPAGLLVFRAVGGNPFSVGKLGIQFLSNLSSVLIAVFIAASVCAGFWRRVLVVTVIGVAACSAVSTIYWNWYGFPTEFFIAQLLDMVIGFFLSGLVICKLVQERKLSSALDNQ
;
A
#
# COMPACT_ATOMS: atom_id res chain seq x y z
N MET A 1 -26.73 21.64 6.27
CA MET A 1 -27.01 20.19 6.44
C MET A 1 -25.87 19.54 7.21
N GLN A 2 -26.06 19.22 8.49
CA GLN A 2 -25.09 18.46 9.28
C GLN A 2 -25.24 16.97 8.91
N ILE A 3 -24.18 16.33 8.41
CA ILE A 3 -24.17 14.88 8.28
C ILE A 3 -24.10 14.32 9.71
N ALA A 4 -25.08 13.51 10.09
CA ALA A 4 -25.07 12.91 11.42
C ALA A 4 -23.79 12.08 11.62
N VAL A 5 -23.06 12.34 12.70
CA VAL A 5 -21.80 11.64 13.05
C VAL A 5 -21.96 10.12 12.98
N LYS A 6 -23.14 9.60 13.39
CA LYS A 6 -23.49 8.18 13.28
C LYS A 6 -23.35 7.61 11.86
N LYS A 7 -23.70 8.39 10.82
CA LYS A 7 -23.56 7.97 9.42
C LYS A 7 -22.10 7.94 8.97
N ILE A 8 -21.29 8.89 9.42
CA ILE A 8 -19.85 8.92 9.12
C ILE A 8 -19.16 7.70 9.76
N VAL A 9 -19.42 7.46 11.06
CA VAL A 9 -18.86 6.32 11.78
C VAL A 9 -19.32 5.00 11.15
N GLY A 10 -20.61 4.86 10.85
CA GLY A 10 -21.15 3.67 10.20
C GLY A 10 -20.54 3.42 8.82
N ALA A 11 -20.38 4.46 8.00
CA ALA A 11 -19.74 4.35 6.69
C ALA A 11 -18.25 3.99 6.80
N ALA A 12 -17.53 4.54 7.78
CA ALA A 12 -16.12 4.24 7.99
C ALA A 12 -15.89 2.79 8.43
N LEU A 13 -16.70 2.30 9.37
CA LEU A 13 -16.63 0.90 9.81
C LEU A 13 -17.03 -0.07 8.70
N ALA A 14 -18.14 0.19 8.01
CA ALA A 14 -18.60 -0.69 6.93
C ALA A 14 -17.61 -0.73 5.76
N GLY A 15 -17.08 0.43 5.34
CA GLY A 15 -16.08 0.50 4.28
C GLY A 15 -14.76 -0.17 4.67
N SER A 16 -14.30 -0.01 5.91
CA SER A 16 -13.04 -0.62 6.37
C SER A 16 -13.12 -2.14 6.49
N VAL A 17 -14.28 -2.69 6.89
CA VAL A 17 -14.52 -4.14 6.85
C VAL A 17 -14.43 -4.66 5.41
N VAL A 18 -15.05 -3.97 4.45
CA VAL A 18 -14.95 -4.35 3.02
C VAL A 18 -13.51 -4.29 2.53
N MET A 19 -12.79 -3.20 2.82
CA MET A 19 -11.38 -3.06 2.43
C MET A 19 -10.50 -4.15 3.04
N PHE A 20 -10.76 -4.51 4.31
CA PHE A 20 -10.01 -5.54 5.02
C PHE A 20 -10.25 -6.94 4.46
N ILE A 21 -11.51 -7.31 4.22
CA ILE A 21 -11.85 -8.59 3.60
C ILE A 21 -11.27 -8.69 2.20
N TRP A 22 -11.41 -7.62 1.40
CA TRP A 22 -10.80 -7.55 0.08
C TRP A 22 -9.28 -7.72 0.14
N GLY A 23 -8.58 -6.99 1.01
CA GLY A 23 -7.12 -7.10 1.13
C GLY A 23 -6.64 -8.49 1.54
N GLY A 24 -7.39 -9.18 2.40
CA GLY A 24 -7.10 -10.58 2.73
C GLY A 24 -7.27 -11.50 1.51
N PHE A 25 -8.37 -11.34 0.78
CA PHE A 25 -8.65 -12.14 -0.42
C PHE A 25 -7.67 -11.84 -1.56
N SER A 26 -7.39 -10.57 -1.84
CA SER A 26 -6.49 -10.13 -2.90
C SER A 26 -5.07 -10.66 -2.68
N HIS A 27 -4.59 -10.73 -1.43
CA HIS A 27 -3.31 -11.35 -1.09
C HIS A 27 -3.24 -12.84 -1.45
N MET A 28 -4.37 -13.55 -1.39
CA MET A 28 -4.44 -14.96 -1.75
C MET A 28 -4.53 -15.21 -3.25
N VAL A 29 -4.97 -14.22 -4.05
CA VAL A 29 -5.24 -14.42 -5.48
C VAL A 29 -4.37 -13.58 -6.41
N LEU A 30 -4.10 -12.32 -6.08
CA LEU A 30 -3.33 -11.40 -6.91
C LEU A 30 -1.83 -11.54 -6.69
N PHE A 31 -1.41 -11.83 -5.46
CA PHE A 31 0.01 -11.86 -5.09
C PHE A 31 0.65 -13.24 -5.25
N VAL A 32 -0.15 -14.29 -5.43
CA VAL A 32 0.36 -15.63 -5.72
C VAL A 32 1.02 -15.62 -7.10
N GLY A 33 2.31 -15.94 -7.15
CA GLY A 33 3.10 -15.90 -8.39
C GLY A 33 3.48 -14.49 -8.84
N ALA A 34 3.14 -13.44 -8.10
CA ALA A 34 3.47 -12.06 -8.43
C ALA A 34 4.93 -11.68 -8.10
N GLY A 35 5.86 -12.62 -8.27
CA GLY A 35 7.30 -12.38 -8.11
C GLY A 35 7.92 -12.83 -6.78
N PHE A 36 7.14 -13.40 -5.85
CA PHE A 36 7.71 -14.12 -4.70
C PHE A 36 8.37 -15.41 -5.20
N LYS A 37 9.67 -15.56 -4.93
CA LYS A 37 10.46 -16.74 -5.32
C LYS A 37 11.09 -17.37 -4.09
N HIS A 38 11.19 -18.69 -4.10
CA HIS A 38 11.98 -19.43 -3.11
C HIS A 38 13.47 -19.21 -3.34
N LEU A 39 14.22 -19.14 -2.24
CA LEU A 39 15.67 -19.12 -2.29
C LEU A 39 16.18 -20.54 -2.60
N PRO A 40 17.09 -20.71 -3.56
CA PRO A 40 17.80 -21.98 -3.73
C PRO A 40 18.72 -22.20 -2.53
N ASP A 41 18.88 -23.45 -2.08
CA ASP A 41 19.73 -23.82 -0.93
C ASP A 41 19.46 -22.95 0.32
N GLU A 42 18.18 -22.73 0.63
CA GLU A 42 17.69 -21.76 1.63
C GLU A 42 18.39 -21.88 2.99
N ASP A 43 18.55 -23.10 3.52
CA ASP A 43 19.20 -23.33 4.82
C ASP A 43 20.63 -22.77 4.85
N LYS A 44 21.40 -23.02 3.79
CA LYS A 44 22.79 -22.57 3.67
C LYS A 44 22.88 -21.04 3.53
N LEU A 45 21.97 -20.44 2.76
CA LEU A 45 21.91 -18.98 2.61
C LEU A 45 21.50 -18.30 3.93
N ILE A 46 20.53 -18.85 4.65
CA ILE A 46 20.10 -18.34 5.95
C ILE A 46 21.23 -18.46 6.98
N GLU A 47 21.94 -19.59 7.03
CA GLU A 47 23.09 -19.76 7.93
C GLU A 47 24.20 -18.74 7.63
N THR A 48 24.50 -18.53 6.35
CA THR A 48 25.47 -17.51 5.91
C THR A 48 25.05 -16.12 6.37
N LEU A 49 23.79 -15.75 6.19
CA LEU A 49 23.27 -14.46 6.65
C LEU A 49 23.36 -14.31 8.17
N LYS A 50 22.92 -15.32 8.94
CA LYS A 50 22.99 -15.31 10.42
C LYS A 50 24.43 -15.18 10.94
N THR A 51 25.38 -15.84 10.29
CA THR A 51 26.79 -15.83 10.70
C THR A 51 27.44 -14.46 10.48
N ASN A 52 27.01 -13.75 9.43
CA ASN A 52 27.62 -12.50 9.02
C ASN A 52 26.80 -11.25 9.42
N LYS A 53 25.54 -11.43 9.84
CA LYS A 53 24.58 -10.35 10.15
C LYS A 53 23.58 -10.77 11.24
N ASP A 54 23.52 -9.96 12.28
CA ASP A 54 22.57 -10.04 13.39
C ASP A 54 21.65 -8.80 13.48
N GLU A 55 22.09 -7.66 12.95
CA GLU A 55 21.31 -6.42 12.93
C GLU A 55 20.08 -6.52 12.01
N GLN A 56 18.92 -6.09 12.51
CA GLN A 56 17.70 -6.01 11.70
C GLN A 56 17.71 -4.71 10.90
N GLY A 57 17.35 -4.76 9.62
CA GLY A 57 17.39 -3.55 8.80
C GLY A 57 17.06 -3.74 7.34
N LEU A 58 17.18 -2.63 6.62
CA LEU A 58 17.02 -2.53 5.17
C LEU A 58 18.40 -2.35 4.54
N TYR A 59 18.84 -3.32 3.76
CA TYR A 59 20.19 -3.37 3.19
C TYR A 59 20.12 -3.30 1.67
N PHE A 60 20.71 -2.25 1.10
CA PHE A 60 21.07 -2.23 -0.31
C PHE A 60 22.32 -3.08 -0.54
N PHE A 61 22.42 -3.75 -1.67
CA PHE A 61 23.66 -4.36 -2.11
C PHE A 61 23.84 -4.18 -3.62
N PRO A 62 25.07 -3.92 -4.10
CA PRO A 62 26.17 -3.39 -3.30
C PRO A 62 25.79 -2.03 -2.68
N SER A 63 26.23 -1.77 -1.46
CA SER A 63 26.02 -0.48 -0.77
C SER A 63 27.29 0.37 -0.78
N LYS A 64 27.14 1.65 -0.47
CA LYS A 64 28.22 2.60 -0.18
C LYS A 64 27.86 3.45 1.03
N ASP A 65 28.84 4.18 1.58
CA ASP A 65 28.54 5.25 2.52
C ASP A 65 27.90 6.42 1.76
N PHE A 66 26.60 6.62 1.93
CA PHE A 66 25.87 7.68 1.24
C PHE A 66 26.12 9.09 1.80
N ARG A 67 26.83 9.24 2.93
CA ARG A 67 27.13 10.54 3.54
C ARG A 67 28.56 11.00 3.27
N HIS A 68 29.50 10.06 3.20
CA HIS A 68 30.93 10.39 3.23
C HIS A 68 31.76 9.67 2.14
N SER A 69 31.15 9.14 1.07
CA SER A 69 31.90 8.49 -0.01
C SER A 69 32.78 9.47 -0.81
N THR A 70 33.97 9.01 -1.21
CA THR A 70 34.81 9.73 -2.17
C THR A 70 34.38 9.45 -3.62
N LYS A 71 34.86 10.27 -4.58
CA LYS A 71 34.56 10.07 -6.01
C LYS A 71 35.05 8.72 -6.53
N GLU A 72 36.22 8.27 -6.09
CA GLU A 72 36.79 6.98 -6.47
C GLU A 72 35.92 5.83 -5.93
N GLN A 73 35.43 5.95 -4.70
CA GLN A 73 34.51 4.98 -4.10
C GLN A 73 33.18 4.92 -4.85
N ASP A 74 32.66 6.06 -5.31
CA ASP A 74 31.44 6.13 -6.11
C ASP A 74 31.62 5.40 -7.45
N VAL A 75 32.74 5.62 -8.15
CA VAL A 75 33.05 4.91 -9.41
C VAL A 75 33.16 3.40 -9.19
N VAL A 76 33.79 2.96 -8.10
CA VAL A 76 33.88 1.53 -7.77
C VAL A 76 32.50 0.95 -7.45
N TRP A 77 31.68 1.66 -6.68
CA TRP A 77 30.33 1.24 -6.35
C TRP A 77 29.45 1.15 -7.60
N GLU A 78 29.46 2.16 -8.48
CA GLU A 78 28.71 2.17 -9.73
C GLU A 78 29.09 0.99 -10.63
N ASN A 79 30.39 0.70 -10.75
CA ASN A 79 30.85 -0.45 -11.54
C ASN A 79 30.37 -1.78 -10.94
N LYS A 80 30.39 -1.94 -9.62
CA LYS A 80 29.84 -3.15 -8.96
C LYS A 80 28.33 -3.27 -9.16
N PHE A 81 27.61 -2.15 -9.04
CA PHE A 81 26.16 -2.12 -9.20
C PHE A 81 25.74 -2.44 -10.65
N ARG A 82 26.46 -1.90 -11.64
CA ARG A 82 26.15 -2.13 -13.07
C ARG A 82 26.47 -3.54 -13.55
N ASN A 83 27.49 -4.19 -12.99
CA ASN A 83 28.02 -5.46 -13.51
C ASN A 83 27.84 -6.65 -12.57
N GLY A 84 27.23 -6.46 -11.41
CA GLY A 84 27.05 -7.50 -10.39
C GLY A 84 25.61 -7.61 -9.89
N PRO A 85 25.34 -8.55 -8.97
CA PRO A 85 24.04 -8.65 -8.31
C PRO A 85 23.76 -7.38 -7.52
N ALA A 86 22.56 -6.82 -7.73
CA ALA A 86 22.09 -5.67 -6.99
C ALA A 86 20.68 -5.93 -6.44
N GLY A 87 20.37 -5.34 -5.29
CA GLY A 87 19.05 -5.51 -4.70
C GLY A 87 18.87 -4.86 -3.34
N LEU A 88 17.72 -5.18 -2.77
CA LEU A 88 17.24 -4.72 -1.48
C LEU A 88 16.89 -5.93 -0.62
N LEU A 89 17.47 -6.00 0.58
CA LEU A 89 17.19 -7.05 1.55
C LEU A 89 16.55 -6.43 2.79
N VAL A 90 15.31 -6.85 3.09
CA VAL A 90 14.70 -6.63 4.40
C VAL A 90 15.10 -7.81 5.28
N PHE A 91 16.04 -7.59 6.20
CA PHE A 91 16.54 -8.66 7.07
C PHE A 91 16.05 -8.48 8.50
N ARG A 92 15.64 -9.61 9.09
CA ARG A 92 15.30 -9.71 10.51
C ARG A 92 15.91 -10.99 11.05
N ALA A 93 16.80 -10.88 12.04
CA ALA A 93 17.41 -12.05 12.68
C ALA A 93 16.38 -13.00 13.31
N VAL A 94 15.24 -12.45 13.77
CA VAL A 94 14.10 -13.23 14.28
C VAL A 94 12.82 -12.79 13.56
N GLY A 95 12.25 -13.70 12.76
CA GLY A 95 11.07 -13.42 11.91
C GLY A 95 9.75 -13.26 12.67
N GLY A 96 9.62 -13.89 13.84
CA GLY A 96 8.40 -13.88 14.66
C GLY A 96 7.23 -14.64 14.02
N ASN A 97 6.02 -14.43 14.55
CA ASN A 97 4.81 -15.09 14.03
C ASN A 97 4.37 -14.45 12.69
N PRO A 98 4.26 -15.22 11.59
CA PRO A 98 3.82 -14.71 10.30
C PRO A 98 2.39 -14.16 10.34
N PHE A 99 1.48 -14.82 11.08
CA PHE A 99 0.04 -14.51 11.20
C PHE A 99 -0.34 -14.18 12.65
N SER A 100 0.11 -13.04 13.16
CA SER A 100 -0.28 -12.59 14.50
C SER A 100 -1.55 -11.73 14.47
N VAL A 101 -2.39 -11.87 15.50
CA VAL A 101 -3.58 -11.02 15.71
C VAL A 101 -3.20 -9.53 15.75
N GLY A 102 -2.02 -9.20 16.29
CA GLY A 102 -1.51 -7.84 16.31
C GLY A 102 -1.29 -7.24 14.91
N LYS A 103 -0.74 -8.02 13.96
CA LYS A 103 -0.57 -7.57 12.56
C LYS A 103 -1.92 -7.31 11.90
N LEU A 104 -2.89 -8.20 12.11
CA LEU A 104 -4.25 -8.04 11.57
C LEU A 104 -4.94 -6.80 12.16
N GLY A 105 -4.78 -6.55 13.45
CA GLY A 105 -5.30 -5.35 14.11
C GLY A 105 -4.70 -4.06 13.54
N ILE A 106 -3.38 -4.01 13.34
CA ILE A 106 -2.70 -2.86 12.71
C ILE A 106 -3.22 -2.65 11.29
N GLN A 107 -3.36 -3.73 10.49
CA GLN A 107 -3.90 -3.61 9.14
C GLN A 107 -5.33 -3.08 9.13
N PHE A 108 -6.20 -3.58 10.02
CA PHE A 108 -7.56 -3.08 10.13
C PHE A 108 -7.61 -1.60 10.53
N LEU A 109 -6.78 -1.18 11.49
CA LEU A 109 -6.69 0.24 11.89
C LEU A 109 -6.18 1.12 10.75
N SER A 110 -5.20 0.67 9.97
CA SER A 110 -4.73 1.38 8.77
C SER A 110 -5.84 1.52 7.73
N ASN A 111 -6.59 0.44 7.46
CA ASN A 111 -7.75 0.48 6.56
C ASN A 111 -8.83 1.44 7.08
N LEU A 112 -9.12 1.41 8.38
CA LEU A 112 -10.07 2.33 9.01
C LEU A 112 -9.66 3.79 8.84
N SER A 113 -8.38 4.11 9.04
CA SER A 113 -7.85 5.46 8.82
C SER A 113 -8.00 5.91 7.36
N SER A 114 -7.59 5.07 6.40
CA SER A 114 -7.71 5.38 4.97
C SER A 114 -9.17 5.54 4.53
N VAL A 115 -10.05 4.64 4.98
CA VAL A 115 -11.49 4.70 4.66
C VAL A 115 -12.16 5.89 5.32
N LEU A 116 -11.78 6.27 6.54
CA LEU A 116 -12.33 7.46 7.19
C LEU A 116 -12.03 8.73 6.38
N ILE A 117 -10.81 8.86 5.83
CA ILE A 117 -10.46 9.93 4.89
C ILE A 117 -11.35 9.88 3.65
N ALA A 118 -11.53 8.69 3.06
CA ALA A 118 -12.42 8.51 1.91
C ALA A 118 -13.88 8.87 2.20
N VAL A 119 -14.39 8.60 3.41
CA VAL A 119 -15.73 9.01 3.85
C VAL A 119 -15.85 10.53 3.87
N PHE A 120 -14.87 11.25 4.42
CA PHE A 120 -14.89 12.71 4.44
C PHE A 120 -14.82 13.31 3.02
N ILE A 121 -14.00 12.75 2.14
CA ILE A 121 -13.93 13.15 0.73
C ILE A 121 -15.27 12.88 0.04
N ALA A 122 -15.82 11.68 0.17
CA ALA A 122 -17.11 11.34 -0.44
C ALA A 122 -18.27 12.19 0.10
N ALA A 123 -18.18 12.65 1.36
CA ALA A 123 -19.16 13.54 1.99
C ALA A 123 -19.06 15.00 1.53
N SER A 124 -17.87 15.45 1.11
CA SER A 124 -17.64 16.82 0.66
C SER A 124 -17.95 17.03 -0.83
N VAL A 125 -17.93 15.96 -1.63
CA VAL A 125 -18.19 16.00 -3.08
C VAL A 125 -19.68 16.16 -3.37
N CYS A 126 -20.04 17.25 -4.06
CA CYS A 126 -21.38 17.52 -4.56
C CYS A 126 -21.57 16.88 -5.95
N ALA A 127 -21.80 15.56 -5.97
CA ALA A 127 -22.02 14.81 -7.20
C ALA A 127 -22.92 13.60 -6.95
N GLY A 128 -23.45 13.01 -8.02
CA GLY A 128 -24.20 11.75 -7.93
C GLY A 128 -23.33 10.57 -7.48
N PHE A 129 -23.98 9.51 -7.01
CA PHE A 129 -23.37 8.27 -6.50
C PHE A 129 -22.11 7.82 -7.26
N TRP A 130 -22.19 7.55 -8.57
CA TRP A 130 -21.07 6.99 -9.34
C TRP A 130 -19.86 7.92 -9.45
N ARG A 131 -20.07 9.24 -9.51
CA ARG A 131 -18.96 10.21 -9.50
C ARG A 131 -18.26 10.23 -8.16
N ARG A 132 -18.99 10.10 -7.05
CA ARG A 132 -18.41 10.00 -5.71
C ARG A 132 -17.63 8.70 -5.53
N VAL A 133 -18.16 7.58 -6.04
CA VAL A 133 -17.45 6.29 -6.07
C VAL A 133 -16.16 6.41 -6.89
N LEU A 134 -16.20 7.04 -8.05
CA LEU A 134 -15.00 7.28 -8.87
C LEU A 134 -13.96 8.11 -8.11
N VAL A 135 -14.37 9.19 -7.44
CA VAL A 135 -13.46 10.01 -6.61
C VAL A 135 -12.79 9.15 -5.53
N VAL A 136 -13.55 8.31 -4.82
CA VAL A 136 -12.98 7.39 -3.82
C VAL A 136 -12.03 6.38 -4.47
N THR A 137 -12.38 5.84 -5.64
CA THR A 137 -11.57 4.85 -6.37
C THR A 137 -10.21 5.42 -6.78
N VAL A 138 -10.18 6.67 -7.25
CA VAL A 138 -8.94 7.36 -7.64
C VAL A 138 -7.98 7.58 -6.46
N ILE A 139 -8.46 7.55 -5.21
CA ILE A 139 -7.57 7.55 -4.03
C ILE A 139 -6.65 6.31 -4.06
N GLY A 140 -7.16 5.14 -4.45
CA GLY A 140 -6.35 3.94 -4.60
C GLY A 140 -5.29 4.07 -5.68
N VAL A 141 -5.62 4.68 -6.82
CA VAL A 141 -4.65 5.00 -7.89
C VAL A 141 -3.58 5.95 -7.35
N ALA A 142 -3.98 7.02 -6.67
CA ALA A 142 -3.05 8.00 -6.11
C ALA A 142 -2.11 7.37 -5.07
N ALA A 143 -2.63 6.50 -4.19
CA ALA A 143 -1.84 5.80 -3.19
C ALA A 143 -0.79 4.88 -3.84
N CYS A 144 -1.18 4.10 -4.85
CA CYS A 144 -0.27 3.23 -5.59
C CYS A 144 0.82 4.05 -6.32
N SER A 145 0.42 5.13 -7.01
CA SER A 145 1.36 5.99 -7.73
C SER A 145 2.37 6.67 -6.79
N ALA A 146 1.93 7.09 -5.60
CA ALA A 146 2.78 7.79 -4.63
C ALA A 146 3.79 6.88 -3.94
N VAL A 147 3.46 5.60 -3.73
CA VAL A 147 4.29 4.68 -2.94
C VAL A 147 4.86 3.55 -3.78
N SER A 148 4.01 2.77 -4.43
CA SER A 148 4.39 1.54 -5.13
C SER A 148 5.29 1.81 -6.35
N THR A 149 5.16 2.98 -6.98
CA THR A 149 6.07 3.40 -8.07
C THR A 149 7.52 3.45 -7.61
N ILE A 150 7.80 3.89 -6.38
CA ILE A 150 9.17 3.95 -5.87
C ILE A 150 9.73 2.53 -5.72
N TYR A 151 8.93 1.61 -5.17
CA TYR A 151 9.34 0.22 -4.99
C TYR A 151 9.59 -0.48 -6.33
N TRP A 152 8.72 -0.25 -7.31
CA TRP A 152 8.88 -0.80 -8.66
C TRP A 152 10.08 -0.21 -9.41
N ASN A 153 10.17 1.13 -9.50
CA ASN A 153 11.17 1.81 -10.32
C ASN A 153 12.57 1.85 -9.69
N TRP A 154 12.65 2.15 -8.39
CA TRP A 154 13.95 2.37 -7.73
C TRP A 154 14.45 1.13 -6.98
N TYR A 155 13.56 0.31 -6.42
CA TYR A 155 13.95 -0.84 -5.60
C TYR A 155 13.81 -2.19 -6.33
N GLY A 156 13.39 -2.17 -7.59
CA GLY A 156 13.40 -3.36 -8.45
C GLY A 156 12.34 -4.40 -8.08
N PHE A 157 11.24 -3.99 -7.45
CA PHE A 157 10.11 -4.91 -7.23
C PHE A 157 9.56 -5.39 -8.59
N PRO A 158 9.17 -6.67 -8.73
CA PRO A 158 8.67 -7.20 -10.00
C PRO A 158 7.45 -6.44 -10.53
N THR A 159 7.33 -6.35 -11.85
CA THR A 159 6.18 -5.68 -12.50
C THR A 159 4.86 -6.35 -12.14
N GLU A 160 4.86 -7.67 -12.01
CA GLU A 160 3.69 -8.46 -11.58
C GLU A 160 3.27 -8.08 -10.15
N PHE A 161 4.23 -7.88 -9.25
CA PHE A 161 3.97 -7.39 -7.89
C PHE A 161 3.33 -6.00 -7.91
N PHE A 162 3.90 -5.09 -8.71
CA PHE A 162 3.38 -3.74 -8.86
C PHE A 162 1.93 -3.73 -9.40
N ILE A 163 1.64 -4.55 -10.41
CA ILE A 163 0.29 -4.69 -10.97
C ILE A 163 -0.67 -5.27 -9.92
N ALA A 164 -0.26 -6.31 -9.19
CA ALA A 164 -1.07 -6.89 -8.11
C ALA A 164 -1.40 -5.83 -7.04
N GLN A 165 -0.43 -5.01 -6.66
CA GLN A 165 -0.61 -3.93 -5.69
C GLN A 165 -1.55 -2.83 -6.21
N LEU A 166 -1.43 -2.45 -7.49
CA LEU A 166 -2.33 -1.48 -8.12
C LEU A 166 -3.78 -1.99 -8.10
N LEU A 167 -4.00 -3.23 -8.52
CA LEU A 167 -5.32 -3.85 -8.54
C LEU A 167 -5.90 -3.99 -7.12
N ASP A 168 -5.09 -4.42 -6.15
CA ASP A 168 -5.48 -4.49 -4.75
C ASP A 168 -6.03 -3.15 -4.24
N MET A 169 -5.25 -2.07 -4.41
CA MET A 169 -5.64 -0.74 -3.95
C MET A 169 -6.86 -0.20 -4.70
N VAL A 170 -6.86 -0.24 -6.03
CA VAL A 170 -7.94 0.33 -6.84
C VAL A 170 -9.26 -0.39 -6.59
N ILE A 171 -9.25 -1.73 -6.57
CA ILE A 171 -10.47 -2.51 -6.31
C ILE A 171 -10.91 -2.32 -4.85
N GLY A 172 -9.98 -2.31 -3.90
CA GLY A 172 -10.29 -2.10 -2.48
C GLY A 172 -10.98 -0.76 -2.21
N PHE A 173 -10.47 0.33 -2.79
CA PHE A 173 -11.10 1.65 -2.71
C PHE A 173 -12.41 1.71 -3.49
N PHE A 174 -12.52 1.05 -4.65
CA PHE A 174 -13.78 0.96 -5.40
C PHE A 174 -14.89 0.28 -4.58
N LEU A 175 -14.62 -0.93 -4.06
CA LEU A 175 -15.59 -1.69 -3.27
C LEU A 175 -16.00 -0.94 -1.99
N SER A 176 -15.03 -0.34 -1.30
CA SER A 176 -15.30 0.50 -0.13
C SER A 176 -16.11 1.73 -0.52
N GLY A 177 -15.79 2.37 -1.64
CA GLY A 177 -16.50 3.52 -2.20
C GLY A 177 -17.97 3.24 -2.48
N LEU A 178 -18.32 2.05 -2.98
CA LEU A 178 -19.71 1.63 -3.18
C LEU A 178 -20.50 1.65 -1.86
N VAL A 179 -19.91 1.13 -0.78
CA VAL A 179 -20.54 1.09 0.55
C VAL A 179 -20.62 2.48 1.17
N ILE A 180 -19.53 3.23 1.13
CA ILE A 180 -19.44 4.60 1.68
C ILE A 180 -20.48 5.50 1.02
N CYS A 181 -20.51 5.54 -0.30
CA CYS A 181 -21.38 6.46 -1.05
C CYS A 181 -22.86 6.10 -0.91
N LYS A 182 -23.18 4.82 -0.63
CA LYS A 182 -24.55 4.38 -0.32
C LYS A 182 -25.00 4.85 1.08
N LEU A 183 -24.10 4.86 2.05
CA LEU A 183 -24.40 5.22 3.45
C LEU A 183 -24.35 6.74 3.70
N VAL A 184 -23.48 7.45 2.98
CA VAL A 184 -23.34 8.91 3.08
C VAL A 184 -24.27 9.58 2.06
N GLN A 185 -25.25 10.34 2.55
CA GLN A 185 -26.21 11.07 1.72
C GLN A 185 -25.50 12.01 0.73
N GLU A 186 -26.04 12.09 -0.48
CA GLU A 186 -25.58 13.02 -1.50
C GLU A 186 -25.77 14.46 -1.02
N ARG A 187 -24.73 15.28 -1.17
CA ARG A 187 -24.90 16.73 -1.10
C ARG A 187 -25.51 17.17 -2.43
N LYS A 188 -26.71 17.76 -2.38
CA LYS A 188 -27.31 18.47 -3.52
C LYS A 188 -26.92 19.94 -3.43
N LEU A 189 -26.53 20.57 -4.54
CA LEU A 189 -26.47 22.02 -4.60
C LEU A 189 -27.90 22.54 -4.38
N SER A 190 -28.10 23.37 -3.35
CA SER A 190 -29.34 24.13 -3.24
C SER A 190 -29.43 25.05 -4.46
N SER A 191 -30.55 25.04 -5.17
CA SER A 191 -30.89 25.99 -6.24
C SER A 191 -31.07 27.38 -5.61
N ALA A 192 -29.97 28.03 -5.24
CA ALA A 192 -29.95 29.41 -4.76
C ALA A 192 -29.75 30.41 -5.93
N LEU A 193 -30.00 29.98 -7.18
CA LEU A 193 -29.88 30.81 -8.38
C LEU A 193 -31.19 30.88 -9.20
N ASP A 194 -32.29 30.28 -8.74
CA ASP A 194 -33.60 30.36 -9.43
C ASP A 194 -34.47 31.56 -8.95
N ASN A 195 -33.90 32.49 -8.19
CA ASN A 195 -34.58 33.72 -7.73
C ASN A 195 -33.67 34.97 -7.86
N GLN A 196 -33.07 35.15 -9.04
CA GLN A 196 -32.58 36.46 -9.49
C GLN A 196 -33.01 36.71 -10.93
#